data_AF-A0A831YBN9-F1
#
_entry.id   AF-A0A831YBN9-F1
#
_cell.length_a   1.000
_cell.length_b   1.000
_cell.length_c   1.000
_cell.angle_alpha   90.00
_cell.angle_beta   90.00
_cell.angle_gamma   90.00
#
_symmetry.space_group_name_H-M   'P 1'
#
loop_
_entity.id
_entity.type
_entity.pdbx_description
1 polymer ?
#
loop_
_entity_poly.entity_id
_entity_poly.type
_entity_poly.pdbx_seq_one_letter_code
_entity_poly.pdbx_strand_id
1 'polypeptide(L)'
;MCYWLKRNNFSYKKLSLVPGKANKEIQEAWISEYFKMKQNLKDDETICFVDGVHPTHNTQLSYGGIKKGVRKEIPSNTGRQRLNISGAVDLWRESCIFKKMRC
;
A
#
# COMPACT_ATOMS: atom_id res chain seq x y z
N MET A 1 29.69 5.35 4.97
CA MET A 1 29.75 5.59 3.51
C MET A 1 31.21 5.79 3.10
N CYS A 2 31.77 4.89 2.29
CA CYS A 2 33.19 4.94 1.90
C CYS A 2 33.50 6.15 0.99
N TYR A 3 34.76 6.60 1.01
CA TYR A 3 35.24 7.75 0.20
C TYR A 3 34.95 7.58 -1.30
N TRP A 4 35.16 6.37 -1.81
CA TRP A 4 34.87 6.03 -3.21
C TRP A 4 33.41 6.31 -3.60
N LEU A 5 32.45 5.96 -2.74
CA LEU A 5 31.02 6.21 -3.00
C LEU A 5 30.69 7.71 -3.01
N LYS A 6 31.29 8.49 -2.12
CA LYS A 6 31.12 9.95 -2.11
C LYS A 6 31.68 10.58 -3.39
N ARG A 7 32.88 10.16 -3.81
CA ARG A 7 33.55 10.63 -5.04
C ARG A 7 32.76 10.26 -6.30
N ASN A 8 32.08 9.12 -6.31
CA ASN A 8 31.27 8.67 -7.44
C ASN A 8 29.79 9.13 -7.36
N ASN A 9 29.51 10.17 -6.58
CA ASN A 9 28.17 10.75 -6.45
C ASN A 9 27.09 9.77 -5.99
N PHE A 10 27.40 8.91 -5.02
CA PHE A 10 26.39 8.11 -4.31
C PHE A 10 25.95 8.80 -3.01
N SER A 11 24.69 8.64 -2.65
CA SER A 11 24.12 9.00 -1.35
C SER A 11 23.56 7.76 -0.65
N TYR A 12 23.68 7.74 0.67
CA TYR A 12 23.15 6.66 1.48
C TYR A 12 21.72 7.03 1.86
N LYS A 13 20.74 6.32 1.33
CA LYS A 13 19.32 6.63 1.56
C LYS A 13 18.47 5.38 1.51
N LYS A 14 17.27 5.48 2.08
CA LYS A 14 16.27 4.42 2.02
C LYS A 14 15.71 4.31 0.61
N LEU A 15 15.47 3.07 0.16
CA LEU A 15 14.79 2.78 -1.09
C LEU A 15 13.33 3.26 -1.03
N SER A 16 12.73 3.56 -2.18
CA SER A 16 11.31 3.90 -2.27
C SER A 16 10.48 2.65 -2.52
N LEU A 17 9.52 2.34 -1.64
CA LEU A 17 8.54 1.29 -1.90
C LEU A 17 7.47 1.84 -2.83
N VAL A 18 7.13 1.10 -3.88
CA VAL A 18 6.04 1.44 -4.80
C VAL A 18 5.03 0.30 -4.87
N PRO A 19 3.73 0.59 -5.09
CA PRO A 19 2.74 -0.48 -5.21
C PRO A 19 3.04 -1.38 -6.41
N GLY A 20 3.21 -2.68 -6.17
CA GLY A 20 3.65 -3.62 -7.21
C GLY A 20 2.63 -3.89 -8.33
N LYS A 21 1.35 -3.54 -8.13
CA LYS A 21 0.24 -3.73 -9.08
C LYS A 21 -0.53 -2.44 -9.36
N ALA A 22 0.07 -1.27 -9.16
CA ALA A 22 -0.60 -0.01 -9.48
C ALA A 22 -0.86 0.09 -10.99
N ASN A 23 -2.09 0.42 -11.36
CA ASN A 23 -2.49 0.76 -12.71
C ASN A 23 -3.39 2.00 -12.61
N LYS A 24 -3.01 3.06 -13.32
CA LYS A 24 -3.65 4.38 -13.19
C LYS A 24 -5.06 4.35 -13.77
N GLU A 25 -5.23 3.73 -14.92
CA GLU A 25 -6.50 3.67 -15.65
C GLU A 25 -7.56 2.90 -14.85
N ILE A 26 -7.17 1.77 -14.25
CA ILE A 26 -8.05 0.97 -13.38
C ILE A 26 -8.41 1.76 -12.11
N GLN A 27 -7.47 2.52 -11.54
CA GLN A 27 -7.75 3.35 -10.37
C GLN A 27 -8.73 4.48 -10.70
N GLU A 28 -8.55 5.16 -11.83
CA GLU A 28 -9.46 6.23 -12.28
C GLU A 28 -10.87 5.69 -12.57
N ALA A 29 -10.97 4.52 -13.22
CA ALA A 29 -12.24 3.85 -13.45
C ALA A 29 -12.94 3.50 -12.13
N TRP A 30 -12.22 2.91 -11.18
CA TRP A 30 -12.75 2.56 -9.86
C TRP A 30 -13.21 3.79 -9.07
N ILE A 31 -12.46 4.90 -9.11
CA ILE A 31 -12.85 6.16 -8.45
C ILE A 31 -14.18 6.68 -9.01
N SER A 32 -14.34 6.65 -10.34
CA SER A 32 -15.58 7.08 -11.01
C SER A 32 -16.77 6.22 -10.57
N GLU A 33 -16.61 4.90 -10.53
CA GLU A 33 -17.64 3.98 -10.05
C GLU A 33 -17.98 4.18 -8.58
N TYR A 34 -16.96 4.39 -7.74
CA TYR A 34 -17.14 4.65 -6.31
C TYR A 34 -18.01 5.89 -6.06
N PHE A 35 -17.74 7.00 -6.75
CA PHE A 35 -18.53 8.22 -6.57
C PHE A 35 -19.97 8.07 -7.10
N LYS A 36 -20.18 7.32 -8.18
CA LYS A 36 -21.53 6.99 -8.65
C LYS A 36 -22.29 6.14 -7.64
N MET A 37 -21.64 5.12 -7.08
CA MET A 37 -22.22 4.26 -6.04
C MET A 37 -22.55 5.08 -4.79
N LYS A 38 -21.64 5.94 -4.34
CA LYS A 38 -21.83 6.80 -3.17
C LYS A 38 -23.01 7.77 -3.32
N GLN A 39 -23.24 8.31 -4.52
CA GLN A 39 -24.37 9.20 -4.78
C GLN A 39 -25.73 8.49 -4.78
N ASN A 40 -25.76 7.20 -5.11
CA ASN A 40 -26.97 6.39 -5.13
C ASN A 40 -27.20 5.59 -3.83
N LEU A 41 -26.38 5.84 -2.81
CA LEU A 41 -26.47 5.14 -1.53
C LEU A 41 -27.73 5.59 -0.78
N LYS A 42 -28.49 4.63 -0.26
CA LYS A 42 -29.67 4.92 0.56
C LYS A 42 -29.27 5.26 1.99
N ASP A 43 -30.16 5.94 2.72
CA ASP A 43 -29.93 6.33 4.11
C ASP A 43 -29.77 5.14 5.08
N ASP A 44 -30.27 3.96 4.71
CA ASP A 44 -30.17 2.72 5.49
C ASP A 44 -28.92 1.87 5.13
N GLU A 45 -28.15 2.29 4.15
CA GLU A 45 -26.95 1.60 3.68
C GLU A 45 -25.66 2.33 4.10
N THR A 46 -24.57 1.58 4.21
CA THR A 46 -23.25 2.13 4.52
C THR A 46 -22.18 1.50 3.63
N ILE A 47 -21.09 2.23 3.41
CA ILE A 47 -19.95 1.75 2.64
C ILE A 47 -18.87 1.31 3.63
N CYS A 48 -18.58 0.01 3.62
CA CYS A 48 -17.51 -0.59 4.40
C CYS A 48 -16.28 -0.85 3.52
N PHE A 49 -15.12 -0.37 3.96
CA PHE A 49 -13.83 -0.67 3.36
C PHE A 49 -13.19 -1.84 4.09
N VAL A 50 -12.88 -2.90 3.37
CA VAL A 50 -12.28 -4.11 3.93
C VAL A 50 -10.86 -4.26 3.41
N ASP A 51 -9.91 -4.49 4.31
CA ASP A 51 -8.54 -4.84 3.95
C ASP A 51 -7.99 -5.97 4.83
N GLY A 52 -6.97 -6.66 4.33
CA GLY A 52 -6.36 -7.78 5.00
C GLY A 52 -4.84 -7.74 4.94
N VAL A 53 -4.19 -7.99 6.08
CA VAL A 53 -2.74 -7.91 6.24
C VAL A 53 -2.15 -9.18 6.83
N HIS A 54 -0.93 -9.52 6.37
CA HIS A 54 -0.06 -10.50 7.01
C HIS A 54 1.15 -9.76 7.60
N PRO A 55 1.28 -9.65 8.94
CA PRO A 55 2.29 -8.79 9.58
C PRO A 55 3.73 -9.04 9.12
N THR A 56 4.08 -10.27 8.75
CA THR A 56 5.47 -10.66 8.43
C THR A 56 5.78 -10.80 6.94
N HIS A 57 4.82 -10.61 6.02
CA HIS A 57 5.04 -10.89 4.58
C HIS A 57 5.24 -9.65 3.70
N ASN A 58 5.41 -8.48 4.34
CA ASN A 58 5.61 -7.22 3.64
C ASN A 58 7.08 -7.00 3.26
N THR A 59 7.31 -6.36 2.11
CA THR A 59 8.65 -6.01 1.64
C THR A 59 9.36 -5.10 2.65
N GLN A 60 10.46 -5.57 3.22
CA GLN A 60 11.30 -4.77 4.11
C GLN A 60 12.35 -4.01 3.29
N LEU A 61 12.29 -2.69 3.34
CA LEU A 61 13.26 -1.84 2.65
C LEU A 61 14.54 -1.70 3.47
N SER A 62 15.67 -1.93 2.81
CA SER A 62 17.00 -1.65 3.36
C SER A 62 17.54 -0.28 2.92
N TYR A 63 18.57 0.20 3.60
CA TYR A 63 19.34 1.37 3.15
C TYR A 63 20.48 0.94 2.24
N GLY A 64 20.80 1.76 1.25
CA GLY A 64 21.87 1.46 0.31
C GLY A 64 22.53 2.72 -0.25
N GLY A 65 23.71 2.53 -0.84
CA GLY A 65 24.36 3.56 -1.65
C GLY A 65 23.67 3.66 -3.00
N ILE A 66 22.92 4.74 -3.23
CA ILE A 66 22.19 5.00 -4.46
C ILE A 66 22.79 6.24 -5.12
N LYS A 67 22.91 6.25 -6.45
CA LYS A 67 23.44 7.42 -7.18
C LYS A 67 22.58 8.66 -6.89
N LYS A 68 23.21 9.80 -6.61
CA LYS A 68 22.54 11.08 -6.39
C LYS A 68 21.70 11.43 -7.61
N GLY A 69 20.51 11.98 -7.37
CA GLY A 69 19.50 12.24 -8.41
C GLY A 69 18.68 11.02 -8.86
N VAL A 70 19.09 9.79 -8.54
CA VAL A 70 18.36 8.57 -8.93
C VAL A 70 17.42 8.14 -7.81
N ARG A 71 16.13 7.95 -8.14
CA ARG A 71 15.17 7.28 -7.26
C ARG A 71 15.17 5.79 -7.59
N LYS A 72 15.51 4.96 -6.62
CA LYS A 72 15.47 3.50 -6.77
C LYS A 72 14.23 2.96 -6.08
N GLU A 73 13.34 2.42 -6.90
CA GLU A 73 12.06 1.90 -6.48
C GLU A 73 12.13 0.37 -6.33
N ILE A 74 11.38 -0.14 -5.34
CA ILE A 74 11.17 -1.56 -5.13
C ILE A 74 9.66 -1.80 -5.11
N PRO A 75 9.13 -2.69 -5.97
CA PRO A 75 7.72 -3.04 -5.93
C PRO A 75 7.41 -3.80 -4.63
N SER A 76 6.27 -3.47 -4.02
CA SER A 76 5.73 -4.22 -2.88
C SER A 76 5.39 -5.64 -3.30
N ASN A 77 5.53 -6.61 -2.38
CA ASN A 77 5.05 -7.96 -2.61
C ASN A 77 3.53 -7.93 -2.83
N THR A 78 3.04 -8.71 -3.79
CA THR A 78 1.61 -8.70 -4.18
C THR A 78 1.06 -10.12 -4.23
N GLY A 79 0.87 -10.72 -3.05
CA GLY A 79 0.25 -12.03 -2.89
C GLY A 79 -0.45 -12.15 -1.53
N ARG A 80 -1.66 -12.72 -1.55
CA ARG A 80 -2.51 -12.92 -0.36
C ARG A 80 -2.61 -14.39 0.06
N GLN A 81 -1.58 -15.20 -0.22
CA GLN A 81 -1.62 -16.64 0.12
C GLN A 81 -1.78 -16.92 1.62
N ARG A 82 -1.42 -15.96 2.48
CA ARG A 82 -1.61 -16.06 3.94
C ARG A 82 -2.14 -14.72 4.45
N LEU A 83 -3.32 -14.72 5.04
CA LEU A 83 -3.99 -13.55 5.65
C LEU A 83 -4.21 -13.84 7.13
N ASN A 84 -3.67 -13.00 8.03
CA ASN A 84 -3.78 -13.23 9.47
C ASN A 84 -4.79 -12.28 10.15
N ILE A 85 -5.01 -11.12 9.57
CA ILE A 85 -5.88 -10.08 10.13
C ILE A 85 -6.69 -9.49 8.98
N SER A 86 -8.00 -9.51 9.13
CA SER A 86 -8.93 -8.77 8.27
C SER A 86 -9.52 -7.63 9.09
N GLY A 87 -9.55 -6.44 8.52
CA GLY A 87 -10.18 -5.25 9.07
C GLY A 87 -11.30 -4.77 8.15
N ALA A 88 -12.37 -4.25 8.73
CA ALA A 88 -13.42 -3.54 8.03
C ALA A 88 -13.63 -2.17 8.70
N VAL A 89 -13.75 -1.11 7.91
CA VAL A 89 -14.00 0.25 8.39
C VAL A 89 -15.26 0.79 7.74
N ASP A 90 -16.21 1.21 8.55
CA ASP A 90 -17.39 1.96 8.15
C ASP A 90 -17.07 3.46 8.22
N LEU A 91 -17.17 4.17 7.09
CA LEU A 91 -16.86 5.60 7.01
C LEU A 91 -17.87 6.51 7.72
N TRP A 92 -19.12 6.07 7.88
CA TRP A 92 -20.20 6.90 8.40
C TRP A 92 -20.37 6.73 9.90
N ARG A 93 -20.24 5.49 10.38
CA ARG A 93 -20.36 5.14 11.80
C ARG A 93 -19.04 5.26 12.56
N GLU A 94 -17.95 5.63 11.86
CA GLU A 94 -16.57 5.67 12.36
C GLU A 94 -16.16 4.37 13.09
N SER A 95 -16.77 3.25 12.72
CA SER A 95 -16.58 1.98 13.40
C SER A 95 -15.58 1.12 12.64
N CYS A 96 -14.61 0.56 13.36
CA CYS A 96 -13.63 -0.35 12.82
C CYS A 96 -13.78 -1.73 13.47
N ILE A 97 -13.86 -2.79 12.66
CA ILE A 97 -13.96 -4.17 13.11
C ILE A 97 -12.72 -4.92 12.62
N PHE A 98 -11.96 -5.51 13.56
CA PHE A 98 -10.81 -6.34 13.23
C PHE A 98 -11.06 -7.78 13.65
N LYS A 99 -10.78 -8.73 12.75
CA LYS A 99 -10.85 -10.16 13.02
C LYS A 99 -9.52 -10.81 12.70
N LYS A 100 -8.92 -11.45 13.72
CA LYS A 100 -7.78 -12.33 13.52
C LYS A 100 -8.30 -13.63 12.88
N MET A 101 -7.85 -13.90 11.67
CA MET A 101 -8.12 -15.16 11.00
C MET A 101 -6.95 -16.10 11.27
N ARG A 102 -7.24 -17.37 11.60
CA ARG A 102 -6.21 -18.40 11.62
C ARG A 102 -5.90 -18.76 10.16
N CYS A 103 -4.63 -18.58 9.76
CA CYS A 103 -4.09 -19.17 8.53
C CYS A 103 -4.02 -20.69 8.64
#